data_AF-A0A536W0Z0-F1
#
_entry.id   AF-A0A536W0Z0-F1
#
_cell.length_a   1.000
_cell.length_b   1.000
_cell.length_c   1.000
_cell.angle_alpha   90.00
_cell.angle_beta   90.00
_cell.angle_gamma   90.00
#
_symmetry.space_group_name_H-M   'P 1'
#
loop_
_entity.id
_entity.type
_entity.pdbx_description
1 polymer ?
#
loop_
_entity_poly.entity_id
_entity_poly.type
_entity_poly.pdbx_seq_one_letter_code
_entity_poly.pdbx_strand_id
1 'polypeptide(L)'
;MKLFVAAVSIDPLFNANPPSRTSGGRVTFEPGARTAWHTHPLGQTLIVTAGTGWVQEWGGPTQEIREGDVVWIPPGQKHWHGATPTGTMTHIAIQEFLDGKNVNWMETVSDEQYRR
;
A
#
# COMPACT_ATOMS: atom_id res chain seq x y z
N MET A 1 4.28 0.63 -16.74
CA MET A 1 4.97 1.00 -15.48
C MET A 1 4.93 -0.21 -14.55
N LYS A 2 6.01 -0.51 -13.80
CA LYS A 2 5.99 -1.60 -12.82
C LYS A 2 5.29 -1.09 -11.54
N LEU A 3 4.24 -1.78 -11.11
CA LEU A 3 3.42 -1.38 -9.95
C LEU A 3 4.01 -1.86 -8.61
N PHE A 4 4.86 -2.89 -8.68
CA PHE A 4 5.51 -3.50 -7.53
C PHE A 4 6.98 -3.78 -7.84
N VAL A 5 7.78 -3.82 -6.78
CA VAL A 5 9.11 -4.43 -6.81
C VAL A 5 9.04 -5.73 -6.03
N ALA A 6 9.66 -6.79 -6.56
CA ALA A 6 9.60 -8.17 -6.07
C ALA A 6 8.17 -8.75 -6.01
N ALA A 7 8.02 -9.91 -5.36
CA ALA A 7 6.81 -10.72 -5.43
C ALA A 7 5.70 -10.19 -4.50
N VAL A 8 4.51 -10.03 -5.06
CA VAL A 8 3.30 -9.56 -4.36
C VAL A 8 2.12 -10.40 -4.81
N SER A 9 1.33 -10.89 -3.85
CA SER A 9 0.06 -11.58 -4.08
C SER A 9 -1.10 -10.65 -3.72
N ILE A 10 -2.12 -10.58 -4.58
CA ILE A 10 -3.31 -9.75 -4.37
C ILE A 10 -4.53 -10.65 -4.42
N ASP A 11 -5.27 -10.69 -3.32
CA ASP A 11 -6.57 -11.35 -3.22
C ASP A 11 -7.66 -10.28 -3.16
N PRO A 12 -8.45 -10.09 -4.24
CA PRO A 12 -9.58 -9.16 -4.21
C PRO A 12 -10.59 -9.60 -3.16
N LEU A 13 -11.06 -8.67 -2.31
CA LEU A 13 -12.06 -8.97 -1.27
C LEU A 13 -13.44 -8.44 -1.67
N PHE A 14 -13.53 -7.17 -2.07
CA PHE A 14 -14.77 -6.56 -2.53
C PHE A 14 -14.51 -5.39 -3.47
N ASN A 15 -15.44 -5.18 -4.39
CA ASN A 15 -15.43 -4.07 -5.34
C ASN A 15 -16.35 -2.93 -4.87
N ALA A 16 -16.16 -1.75 -5.46
CA ALA A 16 -17.11 -0.66 -5.33
C ALA A 16 -18.44 -1.03 -6.00
N ASN A 17 -19.53 -0.97 -5.23
CA ASN A 17 -20.88 -1.20 -5.70
C ASN A 17 -21.68 0.10 -5.54
N PRO A 18 -22.03 0.80 -6.64
CA PRO A 18 -22.77 2.05 -6.56
C PRO A 18 -24.02 1.94 -5.67
N PRO A 19 -24.31 2.95 -4.82
CA PRO A 19 -23.64 4.25 -4.72
C PRO A 19 -22.35 4.26 -3.88
N SER A 20 -21.96 3.13 -3.27
CA SER A 20 -20.68 3.03 -2.58
C SER A 20 -19.51 3.13 -3.56
N ARG A 21 -18.45 3.81 -3.13
CA ARG A 21 -17.20 3.98 -3.90
C ARG A 21 -16.06 3.12 -3.34
N THR A 22 -16.31 2.40 -2.24
CA THR A 22 -15.26 1.73 -1.47
C THR A 22 -14.91 0.40 -2.10
N SER A 23 -13.61 0.12 -2.21
CA SER A 23 -13.06 -1.17 -2.65
C SER A 23 -12.02 -1.65 -1.65
N GLY A 24 -11.80 -2.96 -1.62
CA GLY A 24 -10.77 -3.52 -0.76
C GLY A 24 -10.17 -4.82 -1.28
N GLY A 25 -8.89 -5.01 -0.96
CA GLY A 25 -8.13 -6.19 -1.30
C GLY A 25 -7.17 -6.56 -0.19
N ARG A 26 -6.90 -7.86 -0.03
CA ARG A 26 -5.81 -8.37 0.80
C ARG A 26 -4.56 -8.44 -0.06
N VAL A 27 -3.47 -7.87 0.43
CA VAL A 27 -2.19 -7.82 -0.29
C VAL A 27 -1.12 -8.40 0.60
N THR A 28 -0.39 -9.39 0.08
CA THR A 28 0.75 -10.01 0.74
C THR A 28 2.04 -9.68 -0.02
N PHE A 29 3.01 -9.16 0.70
CA PHE A 29 4.34 -8.82 0.21
C PHE A 29 5.35 -9.84 0.72
N GLU A 30 6.10 -10.45 -0.20
CA GLU A 30 7.28 -11.26 0.14
C GLU A 30 8.43 -10.36 0.64
N PRO A 31 9.46 -10.91 1.32
CA PRO A 31 10.58 -10.10 1.80
C PRO A 31 11.19 -9.23 0.71
N GLY A 32 11.35 -7.93 1.01
CA GLY A 32 11.84 -6.94 0.05
C GLY A 32 10.79 -6.40 -0.92
N ALA A 33 9.58 -6.95 -0.95
CA ALA A 33 8.54 -6.53 -1.87
C ALA A 33 7.82 -5.27 -1.40
N ARG A 34 7.52 -4.36 -2.33
CA ARG A 34 6.84 -3.10 -2.06
C ARG A 34 6.11 -2.57 -3.28
N THR A 35 5.13 -1.70 -3.05
CA THR A 35 4.51 -0.93 -4.11
C THR A 35 5.51 0.01 -4.77
N ALA A 36 5.23 0.43 -6.00
CA ALA A 36 5.75 1.68 -6.52
C ALA A 36 5.21 2.86 -5.70
N TRP A 37 5.82 4.04 -5.85
CA TRP A 37 5.22 5.26 -5.32
C TRP A 37 3.85 5.47 -5.97
N HIS A 38 2.88 5.92 -5.20
CA HIS A 38 1.53 6.19 -5.70
C HIS A 38 0.77 7.16 -4.79
N THR A 39 -0.39 7.61 -5.27
CA THR A 39 -1.35 8.40 -4.49
C THR A 39 -2.76 7.82 -4.63
N HIS A 40 -3.61 8.05 -3.62
CA HIS A 40 -5.03 7.76 -3.66
C HIS A 40 -5.83 9.07 -3.65
N PRO A 41 -6.84 9.26 -4.53
CA PRO A 41 -7.55 10.54 -4.64
C PRO A 41 -8.41 10.86 -3.41
N LEU A 42 -8.81 9.84 -2.64
CA LEU A 42 -9.61 9.96 -1.41
C LEU A 42 -8.92 9.32 -0.20
N GLY A 43 -7.60 9.11 -0.30
CA GLY A 43 -6.80 8.47 0.74
C GLY A 43 -6.95 6.94 0.75
N GLN A 44 -6.26 6.32 1.70
CA GLN A 44 -6.25 4.87 1.88
C GLN A 44 -6.11 4.50 3.35
N THR A 45 -6.84 3.47 3.76
CA THR A 45 -6.63 2.80 5.04
C THR A 45 -5.99 1.44 4.81
N LEU A 46 -4.92 1.15 5.54
CA LEU A 46 -4.32 -0.18 5.62
C LEU A 46 -4.60 -0.78 6.99
N ILE A 47 -4.99 -2.05 7.03
CA ILE A 47 -5.12 -2.82 8.26
C ILE A 47 -4.17 -3.99 8.17
N VAL A 48 -3.10 -3.99 8.97
CA VAL A 48 -2.09 -5.06 8.91
C VAL A 48 -2.63 -6.30 9.62
N THR A 49 -2.59 -7.42 8.91
CA THR A 49 -3.18 -8.70 9.35
C THR A 49 -2.16 -9.80 9.63
N ALA A 50 -0.90 -9.64 9.20
CA ALA A 50 0.19 -10.55 9.51
C ALA A 50 1.55 -9.91 9.23
N GLY A 51 2.56 -10.31 10.01
CA GLY A 51 3.96 -9.99 9.74
C GLY A 51 4.36 -8.56 10.09
N THR A 52 5.43 -8.09 9.45
CA THR A 52 5.99 -6.75 9.68
C THR A 52 6.37 -6.14 8.35
N GLY A 53 5.96 -4.90 8.13
CA GLY A 53 6.21 -4.15 6.91
C GLY A 53 6.65 -2.73 7.19
N TRP A 54 6.82 -2.00 6.11
CA TRP A 54 7.16 -0.59 6.10
C TRP A 54 6.14 0.21 5.30
N VAL A 55 5.90 1.45 5.73
CA VAL A 55 5.18 2.48 5.00
C VAL A 55 6.02 3.76 5.02
N GLN A 56 6.03 4.50 3.92
CA GLN A 56 6.69 5.80 3.87
C GLN A 56 5.88 6.77 3.03
N GLU A 57 5.61 7.93 3.61
CA GLU A 57 5.13 9.11 2.89
C GLU A 57 6.31 9.90 2.30
N TRP A 58 6.12 10.50 1.13
CA TRP A 58 7.15 11.25 0.43
C TRP A 58 7.73 12.37 1.31
N GLY A 59 9.06 12.37 1.47
CA GLY A 59 9.77 13.33 2.32
C GLY A 59 9.70 13.02 3.83
N GLY A 60 8.93 12.00 4.24
CA GLY A 60 8.83 11.52 5.61
C GLY A 60 9.76 10.34 5.90
N PRO A 61 9.90 9.97 7.19
CA PRO A 61 10.65 8.79 7.59
C PRO A 61 9.90 7.50 7.21
N THR A 62 10.65 6.43 6.95
CA THR A 62 10.07 5.08 6.82
C THR A 62 9.61 4.59 8.20
N GLN A 63 8.32 4.26 8.30
CA GLN A 63 7.67 3.77 9.51
C GLN A 63 7.47 2.26 9.42
N GLU A 64 7.69 1.58 10.54
CA GLU A 64 7.38 0.15 10.67
C GLU A 64 5.94 -0.04 11.08
N ILE A 65 5.30 -1.03 10.46
CA ILE A 65 3.91 -1.43 10.72
C ILE A 65 3.87 -2.94 10.97
N ARG A 66 3.06 -3.37 11.94
CA ARG A 66 2.95 -4.76 12.38
C ARG A 66 1.49 -5.18 12.49
N GLU A 67 1.25 -6.48 12.60
CA GLU A 67 -0.09 -7.03 12.81
C GLU A 67 -0.88 -6.27 13.89
N GLY A 68 -2.10 -5.86 13.54
CA GLY A 68 -2.97 -5.05 14.39
C GLY A 68 -2.90 -3.54 14.13
N ASP A 69 -1.84 -3.04 13.49
CA ASP A 69 -1.74 -1.62 13.15
C ASP A 69 -2.73 -1.21 12.07
N VAL A 70 -3.25 0.01 12.20
CA VAL A 70 -4.08 0.69 11.21
C VAL A 70 -3.35 1.93 10.73
N VAL A 71 -3.11 2.00 9.42
CA VAL A 71 -2.44 3.14 8.79
C VAL A 71 -3.48 3.94 8.01
N TRP A 72 -3.56 5.23 8.28
CA TRP A 72 -4.31 6.17 7.44
C TRP A 72 -3.34 6.98 6.59
N ILE A 73 -3.59 7.01 5.29
CA ILE A 73 -2.79 7.75 4.31
C ILE A 73 -3.70 8.79 3.66
N PRO A 74 -3.44 10.10 3.86
CA PRO A 74 -4.32 11.17 3.38
C PRO A 74 -4.50 11.21 1.85
N PRO A 75 -5.60 11.83 1.37
CA PRO A 75 -5.81 12.07 -0.06
C PRO A 75 -4.63 12.79 -0.73
N GLY A 76 -4.20 12.27 -1.88
CA GLY A 76 -3.11 12.85 -2.66
C GLY A 76 -1.70 12.66 -2.10
N GLN A 77 -1.56 12.08 -0.90
CA GLN A 77 -0.25 11.84 -0.29
C GLN A 77 0.53 10.80 -1.10
N LYS A 78 1.70 11.17 -1.60
CA LYS A 78 2.60 10.24 -2.30
C LYS A 78 3.24 9.33 -1.26
N HIS A 79 3.11 8.02 -1.45
CA HIS A 79 3.59 7.04 -0.49
C HIS A 79 3.91 5.70 -1.16
N TRP A 80 4.58 4.82 -0.42
CA TRP A 80 4.68 3.40 -0.70
C TRP A 80 4.51 2.59 0.59
N HIS A 81 4.17 1.32 0.44
CA HIS A 81 4.17 0.36 1.53
C HIS A 81 4.59 -1.02 1.02
N GLY A 82 5.05 -1.88 1.93
CA GLY A 82 5.55 -3.20 1.58
C GLY A 82 6.10 -3.96 2.77
N ALA A 83 6.71 -5.11 2.49
CA ALA A 83 7.41 -5.93 3.47
C ALA A 83 8.74 -5.29 3.92
N THR A 84 9.28 -5.76 5.04
CA THR A 84 10.69 -5.52 5.40
C THR A 84 11.63 -6.38 4.52
N PRO A 85 12.95 -6.17 4.57
CA PRO A 85 13.89 -6.94 3.76
C PRO A 85 13.91 -8.45 4.09
N THR A 86 13.45 -8.83 5.28
CA THR A 86 13.58 -10.22 5.80
C THR A 86 12.25 -10.87 6.17
N GLY A 87 11.19 -10.09 6.39
CA GLY A 87 9.87 -10.61 6.79
C GLY A 87 8.82 -10.40 5.72
N THR A 88 7.81 -11.26 5.71
CA THR A 88 6.58 -11.03 4.92
C THR A 88 5.67 -10.04 5.65
N MET A 89 4.77 -9.41 4.90
CA MET A 89 3.70 -8.60 5.48
C MET A 89 2.42 -8.76 4.67
N THR A 90 1.28 -8.87 5.38
CA THR A 90 -0.04 -8.87 4.75
C THR A 90 -0.92 -7.80 5.37
N HIS A 91 -1.57 -6.99 4.54
CA HIS A 91 -2.60 -6.05 4.98
C HIS A 91 -3.87 -6.15 4.14
N ILE A 92 -4.96 -5.63 4.68
CA ILE A 92 -6.15 -5.25 3.91
C ILE A 92 -5.99 -3.78 3.52
N ALA A 93 -6.02 -3.48 2.23
CA ALA A 93 -6.05 -2.11 1.70
C ALA A 93 -7.48 -1.72 1.35
N ILE A 94 -7.90 -0.54 1.84
CA ILE A 94 -9.25 0.00 1.66
C ILE A 94 -9.13 1.42 1.11
N GLN A 95 -9.76 1.67 -0.04
CA GLN A 95 -9.75 2.97 -0.69
C GLN A 95 -11.03 3.19 -1.50
N GLU A 96 -11.33 4.45 -1.79
CA GLU A 96 -12.48 4.86 -2.60
C GLU A 96 -12.09 5.29 -4.02
N PHE A 97 -13.02 5.07 -4.95
CA PHE A 97 -12.95 5.61 -6.31
C PHE A 97 -13.43 7.08 -6.36
N LEU A 98 -12.71 7.91 -7.11
CA LEU A 98 -13.12 9.23 -7.57
C LEU A 98 -12.95 9.29 -9.09
N ASP A 99 -14.00 9.65 -9.83
CA ASP A 99 -14.00 9.75 -11.30
C ASP A 99 -13.43 8.50 -12.01
N GLY A 100 -13.82 7.33 -11.51
CA GLY A 100 -13.40 6.03 -12.06
C GLY A 100 -11.97 5.61 -11.71
N LYS A 101 -11.26 6.36 -10.85
CA LYS A 101 -9.90 6.03 -10.39
C LYS A 101 -9.85 5.92 -8.88
N ASN A 102 -9.16 4.92 -8.35
CA ASN A 102 -8.86 4.82 -6.93
C ASN A 102 -7.37 4.95 -6.63
N VAL A 103 -6.48 4.91 -7.64
CA VAL A 103 -5.03 5.02 -7.46
C VAL A 103 -4.39 5.74 -8.64
N ASN A 104 -3.33 6.50 -8.38
CA ASN A 104 -2.44 7.06 -9.39
C ASN A 104 -1.01 6.56 -9.15
N TRP A 105 -0.56 5.65 -10.00
CA TRP A 105 0.76 5.04 -9.92
C TRP A 105 1.86 5.97 -10.44
N MET A 106 3.05 5.87 -9.82
CA MET A 106 4.24 6.65 -10.16
C MET A 106 5.46 5.73 -10.31
N GLU A 107 6.67 6.26 -10.14
CA GLU A 107 7.92 5.52 -10.27
C GLU A 107 8.13 4.47 -9.18
N THR A 108 8.95 3.46 -9.47
CA THR A 108 9.32 2.43 -8.49
C THR A 108 10.18 3.00 -7.38
N VAL A 109 10.00 2.49 -6.16
CA VAL A 109 10.87 2.79 -5.02
C VAL A 109 12.25 2.17 -5.24
N SER A 110 13.28 3.00 -5.33
CA SER A 110 14.66 2.54 -5.52
C SER A 110 15.18 1.78 -4.29
N ASP A 111 16.21 0.96 -4.48
CA ASP A 111 16.86 0.26 -3.35
C ASP A 111 17.58 1.20 -2.38
N GLU A 112 17.80 2.46 -2.76
CA GLU A 112 18.28 3.52 -1.87
C GLU A 112 17.16 4.09 -1.01
N GLN A 113 15.99 4.36 -1.63
CA GLN A 113 14.79 4.80 -0.91
C GLN A 113 14.24 3.74 0.03
N TYR A 114 14.43 2.46 -0.30
CA TYR A 114 14.00 1.32 0.51
C TYR A 114 14.94 1.01 1.69
N ARG A 115 15.77 1.95 2.12
CA ARG A 115 16.64 1.79 3.30
C ARG A 115 16.03 2.54 4.49
N ARG A 116 15.95 1.88 5.63
CA ARG A 116 15.55 2.45 6.91
C ARG A 116 16.77 2.61 7.80
#